data_AF-A0AAW5EIT5-F1
#
_entry.id   AF-A0AAW5EIT5-F1
#
_cell.length_a   1.000
_cell.length_b   1.000
_cell.length_c   1.000
_cell.angle_alpha   90.00
_cell.angle_beta   90.00
_cell.angle_gamma   90.00
#
_symmetry.space_group_name_H-M   'P 1'
#
loop_
_entity.id
_entity.type
_entity.pdbx_description
1 polymer ?
#
loop_
_entity_poly.entity_id
_entity_poly.type
_entity_poly.pdbx_seq_one_letter_code
_entity_poly.pdbx_strand_id
1 'polypeptide(L)' 'QTRYIVLRGESNGSGVGGNAGFVIDRLTEAIKIHRNRIDPPPETLVKDKGMIYGIGKRDENILTILKVEALLKREF' A
#
# COMPACT_ATOMS: atom_id res chain seq x y z
N GLN A 1 16.47 3.97 15.62
CA GLN A 1 16.48 4.91 14.49
C GLN A 1 15.19 4.75 13.71
N THR A 2 14.39 5.81 13.58
CA THR A 2 13.13 5.78 12.82
C THR A 2 13.41 5.76 11.32
N ARG A 3 12.64 4.97 10.57
CA ARG A 3 12.78 4.83 9.11
C ARG A 3 11.51 5.29 8.42
N TYR A 4 11.66 5.79 7.20
CA TYR A 4 10.56 6.32 6.42
C TYR A 4 10.62 5.82 4.97
N ILE A 5 9.46 5.55 4.37
CA ILE A 5 9.28 5.42 2.92
C ILE A 5 8.58 6.67 2.43
N VAL A 6 9.16 7.35 1.44
CA VAL A 6 8.57 8.54 0.83
C VAL A 6 7.97 8.16 -0.52
N LEU A 7 6.67 8.39 -0.66
CA LEU A 7 5.95 8.23 -1.91
C LEU A 7 5.74 9.61 -2.54
N ARG A 8 6.12 9.76 -3.81
CA ARG A 8 5.93 10.97 -4.59
C ARG A 8 4.74 10.79 -5.51
N GLY A 9 3.65 11.51 -5.25
CA GLY A 9 2.54 11.60 -6.20
C GLY A 9 2.94 12.41 -7.44
N GLU A 10 2.44 12.03 -8.62
CA GLU A 10 2.64 12.83 -9.83
C GLU A 10 1.65 14.01 -9.87
N SER A 11 2.17 15.22 -10.07
CA SER A 11 1.40 16.47 -10.11
C SER A 11 0.78 16.73 -11.49
N ASN A 12 0.14 15.74 -12.10
CA ASN A 12 -0.40 15.87 -13.46
C ASN A 12 -1.93 16.00 -13.44
N GLY A 13 -2.41 17.16 -12.99
CA GLY A 13 -3.77 17.68 -13.23
C GLY A 13 -4.92 16.98 -12.50
N SER A 14 -5.52 17.69 -11.53
CA SER A 14 -6.78 17.36 -10.83
C SER A 14 -6.77 16.21 -9.81
N GLY A 15 -6.06 16.40 -8.68
CA GLY A 15 -6.35 15.69 -7.44
C GLY A 15 -5.11 15.32 -6.62
N VAL A 16 -4.97 15.96 -5.45
CA VAL A 16 -4.01 15.67 -4.37
C VAL A 16 -2.61 15.24 -4.85
N GLY A 17 -1.86 16.20 -5.42
CA GLY A 17 -0.42 16.06 -5.64
C GLY A 17 0.34 16.38 -4.36
N GLY A 18 0.80 15.35 -3.64
CA GLY A 18 1.59 15.50 -2.42
C GLY A 18 2.62 14.39 -2.26
N ASN A 19 3.76 14.72 -1.67
CA ASN A 19 4.70 13.71 -1.17
C ASN A 19 4.19 13.24 0.19
N ALA A 20 4.03 11.93 0.38
CA ALA A 20 3.70 11.36 1.69
C ALA A 20 4.86 10.54 2.22
N GLY A 21 5.18 10.73 3.51
CA GLY A 21 6.14 9.91 4.24
C GLY A 21 5.42 8.91 5.15
N PHE A 22 5.75 7.64 5.01
CA PHE A 22 5.25 6.56 5.87
C PHE A 22 6.35 6.14 6.83
N VAL A 23 6.08 6.19 8.13
CA VAL A 23 6.96 5.60 9.15
C VAL A 23 6.90 4.09 9.01
N ILE A 24 8.06 3.44 8.97
CA ILE A 24 8.17 1.99 8.86
C ILE A 24 9.10 1.41 9.91
N ASP A 25 8.80 0.18 10.33
CA ASP A 25 9.69 -0.56 11.20
C ASP A 25 10.97 -0.95 10.47
N ARG A 26 10.88 -1.54 9.26
CA ARG A 26 12.03 -2.07 8.50
C ARG A 26 11.74 -2.18 6.99
N LEU A 27 12.73 -1.85 6.16
CA LEU A 27 12.76 -2.23 4.75
C LEU A 27 13.35 -3.65 4.64
N THR A 28 12.59 -4.59 4.06
CA THR A 28 12.99 -5.99 3.95
C THR A 28 13.57 -6.31 2.58
N GLU A 29 12.73 -6.31 1.54
CA GLU A 29 13.11 -6.70 0.18
C GLU A 29 12.18 -6.08 -0.88
N ALA A 30 12.66 -6.02 -2.13
CA ALA A 30 11.84 -5.72 -3.30
C ALA A 30 11.53 -7.02 -4.03
N ILE A 31 10.24 -7.36 -4.16
CA ILE A 31 9.79 -8.60 -4.78
C ILE A 31 8.96 -8.35 -6.04
N LYS A 32 9.01 -9.28 -6.98
CA LYS A 32 8.07 -9.36 -8.10
C LYS A 32 7.01 -10.40 -7.76
N ILE A 33 5.73 -10.03 -7.86
CA ILE A 33 4.60 -10.93 -7.65
C ILE A 33 3.73 -10.95 -8.91
N HIS A 34 3.33 -12.14 -9.33
CA HIS A 34 2.40 -12.29 -10.44
C HIS A 34 0.97 -11.97 -9.97
N ARG A 35 0.19 -11.25 -10.78
CA ARG A 35 -1.15 -10.78 -10.39
C ARG A 35 -2.10 -11.90 -9.96
N ASN A 36 -1.99 -13.08 -10.57
CA ASN A 36 -2.78 -14.26 -10.19
C ASN A 36 -2.48 -14.83 -8.79
N ARG A 37 -1.43 -14.35 -8.10
CA ARG A 37 -1.10 -14.71 -6.71
C ARG A 37 -1.58 -13.65 -5.71
N ILE A 38 -2.36 -12.68 -6.19
CA ILE A 38 -2.97 -11.64 -5.36
C ILE A 38 -4.45 -11.96 -5.23
N ASP A 39 -4.84 -12.36 -4.02
CA ASP A 39 -6.22 -12.59 -3.65
C ASP A 39 -6.91 -11.26 -3.28
N PRO A 40 -8.25 -11.18 -3.36
CA PRO A 40 -8.98 -10.02 -2.86
C PRO A 40 -8.74 -9.84 -1.35
N PRO A 41 -8.89 -8.61 -0.83
CA PRO A 41 -8.83 -8.36 0.60
C PRO A 41 -9.92 -9.17 1.34
N PRO A 42 -9.63 -9.74 2.50
CA PRO A 42 -10.63 -10.47 3.29
C PRO A 42 -11.75 -9.52 3.74
N GLU A 43 -12.96 -10.03 3.85
CA GLU A 43 -14.17 -9.24 4.16
C GLU A 43 -14.05 -8.44 5.46
N THR A 44 -13.32 -8.95 6.45
CA THR A 44 -13.04 -8.27 7.71
C THR A 44 -12.28 -6.96 7.54
N LEU A 45 -11.46 -6.84 6.49
CA LEU A 45 -10.65 -5.66 6.17
C LEU A 45 -11.31 -4.75 5.12
N VAL A 46 -12.48 -5.12 4.59
CA VAL A 46 -13.24 -4.27 3.63
C VAL A 46 -13.67 -2.95 4.28
N LYS A 47 -13.79 -2.93 5.61
CA LYS A 47 -14.10 -1.72 6.40
C LYS A 47 -13.02 -0.65 6.35
N ASP A 48 -11.80 -0.97 5.91
CA ASP A 48 -10.67 -0.03 5.81
C ASP A 48 -10.76 0.90 4.59
N LYS A 49 -11.98 1.34 4.23
CA LYS A 49 -12.28 2.32 3.17
C LYS A 49 -11.60 2.01 1.83
N GLY A 50 -11.34 0.75 1.54
CA GLY A 50 -10.64 0.33 0.33
C GLY A 50 -9.16 0.75 0.29
N MET A 51 -8.47 0.85 1.43
CA MET A 51 -7.02 1.09 1.49
C MET A 51 -6.20 -0.15 1.10
N ILE A 52 -6.78 -1.34 1.15
CA ILE A 52 -6.13 -2.59 0.75
C ILE A 52 -6.44 -2.88 -0.72
N TYR A 53 -5.39 -3.17 -1.48
CA TYR A 53 -5.48 -3.65 -2.86
C TYR A 53 -5.85 -5.13 -2.89
N GLY A 54 -5.13 -5.92 -2.12
CA GLY A 54 -5.29 -7.37 -2.04
C GLY A 54 -4.24 -8.00 -1.14
N ILE A 55 -4.23 -9.32 -1.12
CA ILE A 55 -3.36 -10.12 -0.28
C ILE A 55 -2.53 -11.04 -1.17
N GLY A 56 -1.20 -10.89 -1.13
CA GLY A 56 -0.26 -11.83 -1.71
C GLY A 56 -0.04 -13.01 -0.77
N LYS A 57 -0.34 -14.23 -1.21
CA LYS A 57 -0.01 -15.45 -0.44
C LYS A 57 1.31 -16.03 -0.95
N ARG A 58 2.25 -16.24 -0.02
CA ARG A 58 3.44 -17.07 -0.21
C ARG A 58 3.33 -18.28 0.71
N ASP A 59 4.17 -19.27 0.49
CA ASP A 59 4.08 -20.57 1.17
C ASP A 59 4.06 -20.45 2.69
N GLU A 60 4.82 -19.51 3.27
CA GLU A 60 4.90 -19.32 4.72
C GLU A 60 4.43 -17.96 5.22
N ASN A 61 4.14 -17.01 4.32
CA ASN A 61 3.89 -15.62 4.71
C ASN A 61 2.77 -14.97 3.90
N ILE A 62 2.02 -14.10 4.57
CA ILE A 62 0.97 -13.28 3.96
C ILE A 62 1.49 -11.85 3.79
N LEU A 63 1.31 -11.30 2.59
CA LEU A 63 1.70 -9.95 2.23
C LEU A 63 0.46 -9.12 1.95
N THR A 64 0.21 -8.10 2.76
CA THR A 64 -0.86 -7.12 2.48
C THR A 64 -0.36 -6.08 1.50
N ILE A 65 -1.09 -5.89 0.40
CA ILE A 65 -0.77 -4.89 -0.63
C ILE A 65 -1.68 -3.68 -0.41
N LEU A 66 -1.09 -2.51 -0.22
CA LEU A 66 -1.82 -1.26 0.02
C LEU A 66 -2.06 -0.50 -1.28
N LYS A 67 -3.21 0.17 -1.41
CA LYS A 67 -3.54 1.10 -2.50
C LYS A 67 -2.93 2.47 -2.20
N VAL A 68 -1.85 2.80 -2.90
CA VAL A 68 -1.11 4.06 -2.69
C VAL A 68 -2.01 5.28 -2.84
N GLU A 69 -2.88 5.28 -3.85
CA GLU A 69 -3.77 6.41 -4.14
C GLU A 69 -4.78 6.64 -3.01
N ALA A 70 -5.25 5.57 -2.39
CA ALA A 70 -6.15 5.66 -1.24
C ALA A 70 -5.44 6.18 0.02
N LEU A 71 -4.14 5.90 0.16
CA LEU A 71 -3.32 6.43 1.26
C LEU A 71 -3.05 7.94 1.09
N LEU A 72 -2.85 8.41 -0.14
CA LEU A 72 -2.58 9.83 -0.43
C LEU A 72 -3.82 10.72 -0.38
N LYS A 73 -5.01 10.17 -0.67
CA LYS A 73 -6.28 10.92 -0.69
C LYS A 73 -6.89 11.18 0.68
N ARG A 74 -6.30 10.67 1.75
CA ARG A 74 -6.86 10.83 3.10
C ARG A 74 -6.56 12.25 3.59
N GLU A 75 -7.57 13.11 3.52
CA GLU A 75 -7.60 14.33 4.32
C GLU A 75 -7.61 13.94 5.80
N PHE A 76 -6.68 14.51 6.57
CA PHE A 76 -6.62 14.38 8.03
C PHE A 76 -7.55 15.39 8.69
#